data_AF-A0A2Z2MVE9-F1
#
_entry.id   AF-A0A2Z2MVE9-F1
#
_cell.length_a   1.000
_cell.length_b   1.000
_cell.length_c   1.000
_cell.angle_alpha   90.00
_cell.angle_beta   90.00
_cell.angle_gamma   90.00
#
_symmetry.space_group_name_H-M   'P 1'
#
loop_
_entity.id
_entity.type
_entity.pdbx_description
1 polymer ?
#
loop_
_entity_poly.entity_id
_entity_poly.type
_entity_poly.pdbx_seq_one_letter_code
_entity_poly.pdbx_strand_id
1 'polypeptide(L)'
;MRHYEIVRIKESGKIEVPLEYAYDLGLVEGAYFLLEIDTDLKELHAERVALPGKRLVEVELVVEDKPGVLARISGLMGRHGANILFSESEELSAIGLAGIVAVIDVGSMNGTVDELLSELKALPEVKEVTFRPLE
;
A
#
# COMPACT_ATOMS: atom_id res chain seq x y z
N MET A 1 23.34 -4.55 8.48
CA MET A 1 23.72 -4.48 9.91
C MET A 1 22.44 -4.40 10.71
N ARG A 2 22.31 -5.12 11.84
CA ARG A 2 21.14 -5.00 12.73
C ARG A 2 21.55 -4.18 13.95
N HIS A 3 20.82 -3.10 14.23
CA HIS A 3 21.00 -2.23 15.40
C HIS A 3 19.77 -2.34 16.29
N TYR A 4 19.96 -2.29 17.61
CA TYR A 4 18.88 -2.35 18.58
C TYR A 4 18.98 -1.12 19.49
N GLU A 5 17.90 -0.36 19.58
CA GLU A 5 17.80 0.86 20.37
C GLU A 5 16.56 0.77 21.25
N ILE A 6 16.69 1.07 22.54
CA ILE A 6 15.53 1.22 23.43
C ILE A 6 15.27 2.71 23.61
N VAL A 7 14.14 3.18 23.09
CA VAL A 7 13.72 4.59 23.20
C VAL A 7 12.63 4.75 24.24
N ARG A 8 12.67 5.86 24.98
CA ARG A 8 11.60 6.25 25.91
C ARG A 8 10.62 7.18 25.21
N ILE A 9 9.33 6.87 25.26
CA ILE A 9 8.26 7.73 24.76
C ILE A 9 8.21 9.03 25.59
N LYS A 10 8.39 10.18 24.91
CA LYS A 10 8.31 11.52 25.51
C LYS A 10 6.92 12.13 25.40
N GLU A 11 6.20 11.78 24.34
CA GLU A 11 4.84 12.26 24.05
C GLU A 11 3.99 11.07 23.60
N SER A 12 2.78 10.95 24.15
CA SER A 12 1.85 9.87 23.81
C SER A 12 1.61 9.79 22.30
N GLY A 13 1.77 8.59 21.73
CA GLY A 13 1.54 8.34 20.31
C GLY A 13 2.70 8.71 19.38
N LYS A 14 3.86 9.16 19.90
CA LYS A 14 5.03 9.50 19.08
C LYS A 14 6.25 8.68 19.46
N ILE A 15 6.86 8.05 18.46
CA ILE A 15 8.15 7.37 18.57
C ILE A 15 9.20 8.25 17.88
N GLU A 16 10.22 8.67 18.62
CA GLU A 16 11.34 9.44 18.06
C GLU A 16 12.50 8.50 17.72
N VAL A 17 12.79 8.37 16.43
CA VAL A 17 13.97 7.63 15.94
C VAL A 17 15.19 8.55 15.98
N PRO A 18 16.36 8.10 16.49
CA PRO A 18 17.58 8.91 16.48
C PRO A 18 17.93 9.39 15.07
N LEU A 19 18.36 10.64 14.95
CA LEU A 19 18.53 11.34 13.67
C LEU A 19 19.49 10.62 12.71
N GLU A 20 20.55 10.02 13.24
CA GLU A 20 21.52 9.22 12.48
C GLU A 20 20.86 8.06 11.73
N TYR A 21 19.90 7.37 12.35
CA TYR A 21 19.14 6.29 11.70
C TYR A 21 17.97 6.81 10.88
N ALA A 22 17.38 7.94 11.26
CA ALA A 22 16.25 8.52 10.53
C ALA A 22 16.61 8.79 9.07
N TYR A 23 17.80 9.34 8.79
CA TYR A 23 18.27 9.57 7.42
C TYR A 23 18.53 8.26 6.66
N ASP A 24 19.19 7.29 7.29
CA ASP A 24 19.50 6.00 6.66
C ASP A 24 18.23 5.20 6.33
N LEU A 25 17.20 5.29 7.17
CA LEU A 25 15.90 4.66 6.96
C LEU A 25 15.01 5.44 5.98
N GLY A 26 15.35 6.69 5.66
CA GLY A 26 14.52 7.59 4.86
C GLY A 26 13.27 8.08 5.60
N LEU A 27 13.33 8.17 6.93
CA LEU A 27 12.34 8.85 7.78
C LEU A 27 12.51 10.36 7.64
N VAL A 28 12.19 10.86 6.45
CA VAL A 28 12.24 12.28 6.10
C VAL A 28 10.84 12.80 5.82
N GLU A 29 10.67 14.11 5.89
CA GLU A 29 9.39 14.77 5.61
C GLU A 29 8.87 14.39 4.21
N GLY A 30 7.60 13.96 4.14
CA GLY A 30 6.92 13.53 2.91
C GLY A 30 7.23 12.10 2.46
N ALA A 31 7.99 11.31 3.22
CA ALA A 31 8.13 9.88 2.96
C ALA A 31 6.88 9.11 3.41
N TYR A 32 6.56 8.02 2.72
CA TYR A 32 5.42 7.16 3.04
C TYR A 32 5.91 5.86 3.66
N PHE A 33 5.33 5.49 4.80
CA PHE A 33 5.59 4.24 5.49
C PHE A 33 4.27 3.47 5.66
N LEU A 34 4.34 2.17 5.44
CA LEU A 34 3.29 1.23 5.85
C LEU A 34 3.50 0.94 7.33
N LEU A 35 2.42 1.05 8.11
CA LEU A 35 2.41 0.66 9.51
C LEU A 35 1.49 -0.56 9.68
N GLU A 36 2.09 -1.71 9.93
CA GLU A 36 1.38 -2.91 10.36
C GLU A 36 1.28 -2.84 11.89
N ILE A 37 0.05 -2.80 12.41
CA ILE A 37 -0.22 -2.61 13.84
C ILE A 37 -1.04 -3.79 14.34
N ASP A 38 -0.45 -4.60 15.21
CA ASP A 38 -1.14 -5.66 15.93
C ASP A 38 -1.38 -5.22 17.38
N THR A 39 -2.63 -4.93 17.72
CA THR A 39 -3.00 -4.48 19.06
C THR A 39 -3.07 -5.60 20.09
N ASP A 40 -3.19 -6.85 19.66
CA ASP A 40 -3.24 -8.02 20.53
C ASP A 40 -1.82 -8.41 20.99
N LEU A 41 -0.88 -8.46 20.04
CA LEU A 41 0.55 -8.67 20.30
C LEU A 41 1.25 -7.41 20.83
N LYS A 42 0.63 -6.23 20.63
CA LYS A 42 1.20 -4.90 20.94
C LYS A 42 2.49 -4.65 20.18
N GLU A 43 2.50 -5.04 18.92
CA GLU A 43 3.63 -4.90 18.02
C GLU A 43 3.28 -3.92 16.90
N LEU A 44 4.29 -3.15 16.48
CA LEU A 44 4.22 -2.28 15.33
C LEU A 44 5.41 -2.62 14.44
N HIS A 45 5.11 -2.88 13.17
CA HIS A 45 6.11 -3.03 12.13
C HIS A 45 5.94 -1.90 11.11
N ALA A 46 7.05 -1.26 10.75
CA ALA A 46 7.06 -0.10 9.88
C ALA A 46 8.00 -0.34 8.71
N GLU A 47 7.47 -0.25 7.49
CA GLU A 47 8.24 -0.39 6.26
C GLU A 47 8.12 0.87 5.41
N ARG A 48 9.24 1.35 4.86
CA ARG A 48 9.23 2.49 3.94
C ARG A 48 8.69 2.04 2.58
N VAL A 49 7.55 2.61 2.19
CA VAL A 49 6.89 2.34 0.91
C VAL A 49 7.39 3.29 -0.19
N ALA A 50 7.60 4.57 0.14
CA ALA A 50 8.05 5.57 -0.84
C ALA A 50 8.85 6.71 -0.23
N LEU A 51 9.73 7.30 -1.05
CA LEU A 51 10.36 8.58 -0.76
C LEU A 51 9.48 9.76 -1.22
N PRO A 52 9.78 10.99 -0.76
CA PRO A 52 9.07 12.19 -1.21
C PRO A 52 9.07 12.37 -2.73
N GLY A 53 8.03 13.04 -3.24
CA GLY A 53 7.89 13.38 -4.66
C GLY A 53 7.19 12.31 -5.51
N LYS A 54 6.66 11.25 -4.88
CA LYS A 54 5.81 10.26 -5.54
C LYS A 54 4.35 10.72 -5.58
N ARG A 55 3.60 10.23 -6.58
CA ARG A 55 2.15 10.44 -6.65
C ARG A 55 1.50 9.10 -6.35
N LEU A 56 1.12 8.91 -5.10
CA LEU A 56 0.61 7.63 -4.63
C LEU A 56 -0.90 7.59 -4.61
N VAL A 57 -1.44 6.42 -4.94
CA VAL A 57 -2.85 6.11 -4.81
C VAL A 57 -2.99 4.78 -4.13
N GLU A 58 -3.80 4.73 -3.08
CA GLU A 58 -4.29 3.49 -2.50
C GLU A 58 -5.49 3.00 -3.31
N VAL A 59 -5.42 1.74 -3.71
CA VAL A 59 -6.46 1.04 -4.45
C VAL A 59 -6.96 -0.11 -3.61
N GLU A 60 -8.25 -0.11 -3.33
CA GLU A 60 -8.93 -1.21 -2.66
C GLU A 60 -9.88 -1.88 -3.65
N LEU A 61 -9.82 -3.19 -3.76
CA LEU A 61 -10.69 -3.98 -4.61
C LEU A 61 -11.38 -5.07 -3.79
N VAL A 62 -12.67 -5.25 -4.04
CA VAL A 62 -13.39 -6.46 -3.64
C VAL A 62 -13.62 -7.29 -4.90
N VAL A 63 -13.15 -8.53 -4.89
CA VAL A 63 -13.09 -9.38 -6.09
C VAL A 63 -13.61 -10.77 -5.81
N GLU A 64 -14.03 -11.49 -6.85
CA GLU A 64 -14.29 -12.93 -6.73
C GLU A 64 -13.00 -13.68 -6.42
N ASP A 65 -13.02 -14.57 -5.44
CA ASP A 65 -11.85 -15.38 -5.11
C ASP A 65 -11.73 -16.55 -6.11
N LYS A 66 -11.04 -16.27 -7.22
CA LYS A 66 -10.80 -17.23 -8.30
C LYS A 66 -9.33 -17.22 -8.72
N PRO A 67 -8.80 -18.37 -9.16
CA PRO A 67 -7.44 -18.45 -9.67
C PRO A 67 -7.12 -17.38 -10.73
N GLY A 68 -6.01 -16.68 -10.52
CA GLY A 68 -5.46 -15.70 -11.45
C GLY A 68 -6.09 -14.30 -11.42
N VAL A 69 -7.08 -14.03 -10.55
CA VAL A 69 -7.67 -12.69 -10.41
C VAL A 69 -6.61 -11.65 -10.03
N LEU A 70 -5.81 -11.93 -9.00
CA LEU A 70 -4.71 -11.04 -8.60
C LEU A 70 -3.73 -10.77 -9.75
N ALA A 71 -3.37 -11.78 -10.53
CA ALA A 71 -2.48 -11.64 -11.68
C ALA A 71 -3.10 -10.79 -12.81
N ARG A 72 -4.42 -10.88 -13.03
CA ARG A 72 -5.13 -10.04 -14.00
C ARG A 72 -5.15 -8.58 -13.57
N ILE A 73 -5.41 -8.32 -12.30
CA ILE A 73 -5.46 -6.97 -11.70
C ILE A 73 -4.08 -6.33 -11.71
N SER A 74 -3.07 -6.99 -11.14
CA SER A 74 -1.69 -6.48 -11.12
C SER A 74 -1.11 -6.34 -12.53
N GLY A 75 -1.45 -7.26 -13.42
CA GLY A 75 -1.10 -7.16 -14.84
C GLY A 75 -1.76 -5.97 -15.54
N LEU A 76 -3.01 -5.62 -15.20
CA LEU A 76 -3.69 -4.44 -15.73
C LEU A 76 -3.03 -3.15 -15.25
N MET A 77 -2.76 -3.03 -13.94
CA MET A 77 -1.99 -1.92 -13.38
C MET A 77 -0.62 -1.78 -14.06
N GLY A 78 0.10 -2.89 -14.25
CA GLY A 78 1.39 -2.92 -14.92
C GLY A 78 1.34 -2.48 -16.39
N ARG A 79 0.28 -2.81 -17.15
CA ARG A 79 0.08 -2.34 -18.53
C ARG A 79 -0.08 -0.82 -18.61
N HIS A 80 -0.73 -0.24 -17.60
CA HIS A 80 -0.85 1.21 -17.43
C HIS A 80 0.45 1.88 -16.93
N GLY A 81 1.49 1.09 -16.61
CA GLY A 81 2.74 1.60 -16.07
C GLY A 81 2.64 2.07 -14.61
N ALA A 82 1.58 1.66 -13.90
CA ALA A 82 1.47 1.91 -12.47
C ALA A 82 2.47 1.02 -11.72
N ASN A 83 3.33 1.63 -10.92
CA ASN A 83 4.31 0.89 -10.13
C ASN A 83 3.70 0.50 -8.79
N ILE A 84 3.52 -0.80 -8.55
CA ILE A 84 2.96 -1.32 -7.30
C ILE A 84 4.05 -1.30 -6.24
N LEU A 85 3.87 -0.48 -5.19
CA LEU A 85 4.82 -0.33 -4.09
C LEU A 85 4.47 -1.24 -2.91
N PHE A 86 3.19 -1.50 -2.72
CA PHE A 86 2.66 -2.40 -1.71
C PHE A 86 1.43 -3.09 -2.28
N SER A 87 1.22 -4.36 -1.94
CA SER A 87 -0.02 -5.06 -2.20
C SER A 87 -0.21 -6.18 -1.19
N GLU A 88 -1.41 -6.27 -0.66
CA GLU A 88 -1.87 -7.33 0.21
C GLU A 88 -3.23 -7.84 -0.28
N SER A 89 -3.51 -9.11 -0.03
CA SER A 89 -4.78 -9.73 -0.36
C SER A 89 -5.23 -10.63 0.77
N GLU A 90 -6.49 -10.52 1.16
CA GLU A 90 -7.10 -11.33 2.20
C GLU A 90 -8.36 -12.02 1.68
N GLU A 91 -8.55 -13.28 2.07
CA GLU A 91 -9.75 -14.04 1.75
C GLU A 91 -10.94 -13.57 2.60
N LEU A 92 -12.02 -13.15 1.96
CA LEU A 92 -13.30 -12.86 2.60
C LEU A 92 -14.14 -14.15 2.63
N SER A 93 -13.63 -15.13 3.37
CA SER A 93 -14.05 -16.55 3.39
C SER A 93 -15.56 -16.78 3.59
N ALA A 94 -16.27 -15.85 4.23
CA ALA A 94 -17.71 -15.96 4.46
C ALA A 94 -18.56 -15.84 3.18
N ILE A 95 -18.02 -15.27 2.09
CA ILE A 95 -18.79 -14.88 0.90
C ILE A 95 -18.13 -15.23 -0.44
N GLY A 96 -17.02 -15.98 -0.44
CA GLY A 96 -16.32 -16.39 -1.68
C GLY A 96 -15.71 -15.21 -2.45
N LEU A 97 -15.36 -14.14 -1.74
CA LEU A 97 -14.71 -12.96 -2.26
C LEU A 97 -13.31 -12.83 -1.65
N ALA A 98 -12.49 -11.95 -2.22
CA ALA A 98 -11.23 -11.53 -1.65
C ALA A 98 -11.17 -9.99 -1.63
N GLY A 99 -10.53 -9.45 -0.60
CA GLY A 99 -10.11 -8.05 -0.54
C GLY A 99 -8.68 -7.94 -1.06
N ILE A 100 -8.40 -6.92 -1.87
CA ILE A 100 -7.04 -6.56 -2.29
C ILE A 100 -6.83 -5.10 -1.98
N VAL A 101 -5.76 -4.80 -1.24
CA VAL A 101 -5.29 -3.43 -1.01
C VAL A 101 -3.94 -3.28 -1.70
N ALA A 102 -3.76 -2.21 -2.45
CA ALA A 102 -2.49 -1.90 -3.10
C ALA A 102 -2.17 -0.42 -3.04
N VAL A 103 -0.91 -0.07 -2.82
CA VAL A 103 -0.41 1.30 -2.99
C VAL A 103 0.39 1.36 -4.29
N ILE A 104 -0.04 2.21 -5.20
CA ILE A 104 0.57 2.37 -6.52
C ILE A 104 1.12 3.78 -6.71
N ASP A 105 2.30 3.89 -7.33
CA ASP A 105 2.85 5.14 -7.85
C ASP A 105 2.32 5.39 -9.27
N VAL A 106 1.45 6.39 -9.38
CA VAL A 106 0.85 6.83 -10.65
C VAL A 106 1.66 7.95 -11.31
N GLY A 107 2.82 8.29 -10.75
CA GLY A 107 3.69 9.37 -11.18
C GLY A 107 4.15 9.26 -12.63
N SER A 108 4.35 8.03 -13.11
CA SER A 108 4.90 7.69 -14.43
C SER A 108 3.98 6.82 -15.28
N MET A 109 2.69 6.76 -14.93
CA MET A 109 1.70 6.01 -15.69
C MET A 109 1.55 6.52 -17.13
N ASN A 110 1.25 5.60 -18.02
CA ASN A 110 0.68 5.90 -19.32
C ASN A 110 -0.84 6.09 -19.16
N GLY A 111 -1.42 7.07 -19.83
CA GLY A 111 -2.85 7.37 -19.68
C GLY A 111 -3.19 8.04 -18.35
N THR A 112 -4.42 7.85 -17.88
CA THR A 112 -4.95 8.49 -16.68
C THR A 112 -5.37 7.47 -15.61
N VAL A 113 -5.42 7.94 -14.36
CA VAL A 113 -5.95 7.13 -13.25
C VAL A 113 -7.41 6.73 -13.48
N ASP A 114 -8.20 7.61 -14.11
CA ASP A 114 -9.60 7.34 -14.44
C ASP A 114 -9.78 6.24 -15.50
N GLU A 115 -8.85 6.16 -16.47
CA GLU A 115 -8.81 5.06 -17.46
C GLU A 115 -8.50 3.72 -16.77
N LEU A 116 -7.47 3.67 -15.93
CA LEU A 116 -7.15 2.48 -15.14
C LEU A 116 -8.32 2.06 -14.24
N LEU A 117 -8.96 3.01 -13.55
CA LEU A 117 -10.12 2.76 -12.70
C LEU A 117 -11.29 2.17 -13.50
N SER A 118 -11.55 2.74 -14.68
CA SER A 118 -12.63 2.28 -15.56
C SER A 118 -12.38 0.86 -16.07
N GLU A 119 -11.14 0.55 -16.46
CA GLU A 119 -10.76 -0.80 -16.90
C GLU A 119 -10.81 -1.82 -15.76
N LEU A 120 -10.38 -1.45 -14.54
CA LEU A 120 -10.50 -2.32 -13.37
C LEU A 120 -11.97 -2.64 -13.05
N LYS A 121 -12.85 -1.63 -13.08
CA LYS A 121 -14.29 -1.81 -12.87
C LYS A 121 -14.96 -2.66 -13.96
N ALA A 122 -14.39 -2.71 -15.15
CA ALA A 122 -14.91 -3.50 -16.27
C ALA A 122 -14.53 -4.99 -16.19
N LEU A 123 -13.60 -5.38 -15.31
CA LEU A 123 -13.26 -6.78 -15.09
C LEU A 123 -14.43 -7.52 -14.42
N PRO A 124 -14.88 -8.67 -14.96
CA PRO A 124 -16.06 -9.37 -14.46
C PRO A 124 -15.91 -9.89 -13.01
N GLU A 125 -14.66 -10.12 -12.59
CA GLU A 125 -14.35 -10.58 -11.24
C GLU A 125 -14.34 -9.47 -10.20
N VAL A 126 -14.31 -8.20 -10.62
CA VAL A 126 -14.27 -7.05 -9.72
C VAL A 126 -15.69 -6.64 -9.34
N LYS A 127 -15.96 -6.57 -8.03
CA LYS A 127 -17.28 -6.17 -7.49
C LYS A 127 -17.27 -4.71 -7.06
N GLU A 128 -16.20 -4.29 -6.41
CA GLU A 128 -16.02 -2.91 -5.93
C GLU A 128 -14.58 -2.47 -6.14
N VAL A 129 -14.41 -1.17 -6.39
CA VAL A 129 -13.10 -0.54 -6.54
C VAL A 129 -13.14 0.85 -5.91
N THR A 130 -12.26 1.07 -4.95
CA THR A 130 -12.04 2.37 -4.30
C THR A 130 -10.63 2.86 -4.63
N PHE A 131 -10.52 4.14 -4.97
CA PHE A 131 -9.24 4.81 -5.25
C PHE A 131 -9.13 6.03 -4.34
N ARG A 132 -8.03 6.09 -3.57
CA ARG A 132 -7.76 7.18 -2.63
C ARG A 132 -6.35 7.72 -2.85
N PRO A 133 -6.20 8.96 -3.36
CA PRO A 133 -4.90 9.62 -3.38
C PRO A 133 -4.34 9.70 -1.96
N LEU A 134 -3.05 9.38 -1.79
CA LEU A 134 -2.35 9.61 -0.53
C LEU A 134 -1.74 11.02 -0.59
N GLU A 135 -2.22 11.91 0.28
CA GLU A 135 -1.68 13.27 0.46
C GLU A 135 -0.44 13.25 1.34
#